data_AF-A0A2M8N5B3-F1
#
_entry.id   AF-A0A2M8N5B3-F1
#
_cell.length_a   1.000
_cell.length_b   1.000
_cell.length_c   1.000
_cell.angle_alpha   90.00
_cell.angle_beta   90.00
_cell.angle_gamma   90.00
#
_symmetry.space_group_name_H-M   'P 1'
#
loop_
_entity.id
_entity.type
_entity.pdbx_description
1 polymer ?
#
loop_
_entity_poly.entity_id
_entity_poly.type
_entity_poly.pdbx_seq_one_letter_code
_entity_poly.pdbx_strand_id
1 'polypeptide(L)'
;MGMVSTEAPMMRRPVSPRPLVVIRFDDPNVEYEQAVYMAVNEALDRYPDAQFELVAVTPTQGNAAKVAIETTRARRNAEKVLRSLTQMGLTSDRIILSSLSNDQIDSNEVHLYIR
;
A
#
# COMPACT_ATOMS: atom_id res chain seq x y z
N MET A 1 26.56 -37.70 -29.29
CA MET A 1 26.20 -36.27 -29.37
C MET A 1 24.86 -36.07 -28.67
N GLY A 2 24.89 -35.64 -27.40
CA GLY A 2 23.68 -35.35 -26.64
C GLY A 2 23.10 -34.00 -27.03
N MET A 3 21.80 -33.96 -27.34
CA MET A 3 21.07 -32.70 -27.42
C MET A 3 20.74 -32.27 -25.99
N VAL A 4 21.32 -31.14 -25.58
CA VAL A 4 21.03 -30.53 -24.29
C VAL A 4 19.69 -29.81 -24.42
N SER A 5 18.69 -30.28 -23.66
CA SER A 5 17.42 -29.59 -23.49
C SER A 5 17.65 -28.16 -22.97
N THR A 6 17.21 -27.16 -23.72
CA THR A 6 17.10 -25.80 -23.19
C THR A 6 15.86 -25.74 -22.29
N GLU A 7 16.05 -25.96 -20.99
CA GLU A 7 15.07 -25.58 -19.97
C GLU A 7 15.08 -24.05 -19.88
N ALA A 8 14.05 -23.41 -20.44
CA ALA A 8 13.83 -21.99 -20.24
C ALA A 8 13.65 -21.73 -18.73
N PRO A 9 14.34 -20.75 -18.13
CA PRO A 9 14.06 -20.38 -16.75
C PRO A 9 12.62 -19.88 -16.71
N MET A 10 11.77 -20.61 -16.00
CA MET A 10 10.43 -20.14 -15.67
C MET A 10 10.66 -18.84 -14.88
N MET A 11 10.47 -17.68 -15.52
CA MET A 11 10.44 -16.41 -14.80
C MET A 11 9.36 -16.57 -13.75
N ARG A 12 9.77 -16.80 -12.50
CA ARG A 12 8.89 -16.63 -11.35
C ARG A 12 8.44 -15.19 -11.44
N ARG A 13 7.23 -14.95 -11.96
CA ARG A 13 6.59 -13.65 -11.87
C ARG A 13 6.72 -13.26 -10.41
N PRO A 14 7.40 -12.15 -10.06
CA PRO A 14 7.37 -11.70 -8.68
C PRO A 14 5.89 -11.57 -8.33
N VAL A 15 5.43 -12.37 -7.37
CA VAL A 15 4.09 -12.20 -6.82
C VAL A 15 4.20 -10.90 -6.06
N SER A 16 3.87 -9.79 -6.72
CA SER A 16 3.74 -8.52 -6.04
C SER A 16 2.70 -8.75 -4.93
N PRO A 17 3.06 -8.52 -3.66
CA PRO A 17 2.12 -8.74 -2.57
C PRO A 17 0.85 -7.97 -2.88
N ARG A 18 -0.30 -8.63 -2.74
CA ARG A 18 -1.59 -8.01 -3.01
C ARG A 18 -1.95 -7.14 -1.80
N PRO A 19 -2.27 -5.85 -1.99
CA PRO A 19 -2.71 -5.02 -0.87
C PRO A 19 -4.01 -5.58 -0.28
N LEU A 20 -4.09 -5.57 1.04
CA LEU A 20 -5.32 -5.84 1.80
C LEU A 20 -6.35 -4.76 1.49
N VAL A 21 -5.92 -3.50 1.47
CA VAL A 21 -6.75 -2.33 1.12
C VAL A 21 -5.95 -1.39 0.23
N VAL A 22 -6.63 -0.80 -0.76
CA VAL A 22 -6.15 0.35 -1.53
C VAL A 22 -7.11 1.50 -1.31
N ILE A 23 -6.62 2.59 -0.75
CA ILE A 23 -7.38 3.82 -0.53
C ILE A 23 -6.94 4.82 -1.59
N ARG A 24 -7.86 5.24 -2.43
CA ARG A 24 -7.61 6.24 -3.49
C ARG A 24 -7.99 7.61 -2.96
N PHE A 25 -7.09 8.58 -3.09
CA PHE A 25 -7.30 9.97 -2.69
C PHE A 25 -7.53 10.85 -3.91
N ASP A 26 -8.53 10.49 -4.70
CA ASP A 26 -9.05 11.24 -5.84
C ASP A 26 -10.18 12.22 -5.44
N ASP A 27 -10.73 12.08 -4.23
CA ASP A 27 -11.68 13.01 -3.60
C ASP A 27 -11.11 13.66 -2.32
N PRO A 28 -11.44 14.93 -1.99
CA PRO A 28 -11.02 15.55 -0.74
C PRO A 28 -11.60 14.91 0.53
N ASN A 29 -12.74 14.21 0.45
CA ASN A 29 -13.48 13.62 1.56
C ASN A 29 -13.64 12.10 1.38
N VAL A 30 -12.54 11.40 1.09
CA VAL A 30 -12.56 9.93 1.00
C VAL A 30 -12.92 9.31 2.35
N GLU A 31 -14.07 8.65 2.40
CA GLU A 31 -14.56 7.88 3.54
C GLU A 31 -13.99 6.45 3.49
N TYR A 32 -12.81 6.24 4.08
CA TYR A 32 -12.12 4.95 4.04
C TYR A 32 -12.16 4.20 5.38
N GLU A 33 -12.49 4.90 6.45
CA GLU A 33 -12.29 4.47 7.83
C GLU A 33 -12.98 3.13 8.12
N GLN A 34 -14.25 3.00 7.75
CA GLN A 34 -15.02 1.78 8.00
C GLN A 34 -14.49 0.59 7.19
N ALA A 35 -14.16 0.80 5.91
CA ALA A 35 -13.64 -0.25 5.04
C ALA A 35 -12.29 -0.78 5.53
N VAL A 36 -11.39 0.15 5.92
CA VAL A 36 -10.09 -0.19 6.49
C VAL A 36 -10.24 -0.98 7.78
N TYR A 37 -11.11 -0.52 8.69
CA TYR A 37 -11.37 -1.19 9.95
C TYR A 37 -11.83 -2.64 9.76
N MET A 38 -12.82 -2.87 8.89
CA MET A 38 -13.33 -4.22 8.62
C MET A 38 -12.24 -5.12 8.05
N ALA A 39 -11.45 -4.63 7.10
CA ALA A 39 -10.37 -5.41 6.49
C ALA A 39 -9.26 -5.77 7.49
N VAL A 40 -8.89 -4.83 8.37
CA VAL A 40 -7.89 -5.06 9.43
C VAL A 40 -8.40 -6.06 10.46
N ASN A 41 -9.64 -5.93 10.92
CA ASN A 41 -10.22 -6.88 11.86
C ASN A 41 -10.27 -8.30 11.27
N GLU A 42 -10.74 -8.44 10.03
CA GLU A 42 -10.76 -9.74 9.35
C GLU A 42 -9.35 -10.34 9.23
N ALA A 43 -8.34 -9.50 8.96
CA ALA A 43 -6.96 -9.93 8.91
C ALA A 43 -6.45 -10.38 10.29
N LEU A 44 -6.75 -9.65 11.36
CA LEU A 44 -6.36 -9.99 12.73
C LEU A 44 -7.08 -11.24 13.26
N ASP A 45 -8.35 -11.44 12.89
CA ASP A 45 -9.10 -12.65 13.24
C ASP A 45 -8.45 -13.91 12.64
N ARG A 46 -7.88 -13.80 11.44
CA ARG A 46 -7.15 -14.89 10.77
C ARG A 46 -5.70 -15.00 11.23
N TYR A 47 -5.07 -13.86 11.49
CA TYR A 47 -3.65 -13.73 11.79
C TYR A 47 -3.47 -12.79 13.01
N PRO A 48 -3.59 -13.31 14.24
CA PRO A 48 -3.56 -12.48 15.45
C PRO A 48 -2.26 -11.67 15.65
N ASP A 49 -1.16 -12.19 15.10
CA ASP A 49 0.17 -11.60 15.15
C ASP A 49 0.55 -10.85 13.86
N ALA A 50 -0.43 -10.60 12.97
CA ALA A 50 -0.18 -9.85 11.73
C ALA A 50 0.42 -8.48 12.03
N GLN A 51 1.49 -8.17 11.30
CA GLN A 51 2.00 -6.83 11.14
C GLN A 51 1.45 -6.24 9.86
N PHE A 52 1.38 -4.92 9.81
CA PHE A 52 0.88 -4.19 8.67
C PHE A 52 1.93 -3.25 8.14
N GLU A 53 1.91 -3.03 6.83
CA GLU A 53 2.63 -1.93 6.22
C GLU A 53 1.65 -1.01 5.51
N LEU A 54 1.78 0.28 5.82
CA LEU A 54 1.06 1.35 5.19
C LEU A 54 2.00 2.06 4.22
N VAL A 55 1.69 1.97 2.92
CA VAL A 55 2.54 2.53 1.87
C VAL A 55 1.86 3.73 1.24
N ALA A 56 2.50 4.90 1.35
CA ALA A 56 2.11 6.09 0.63
C ALA A 56 2.55 5.99 -0.84
N VAL A 57 1.59 5.94 -1.77
CA VAL A 57 1.85 5.75 -3.20
C VAL A 57 1.66 7.06 -3.94
N THR A 58 2.72 7.54 -4.57
CA THR A 58 2.72 8.83 -5.29
C THR A 58 2.67 8.61 -6.80
N PRO A 59 1.78 9.29 -7.55
CA PRO A 59 1.82 9.32 -9.00
C PRO A 59 3.08 10.05 -9.48
N THR A 60 3.83 9.47 -10.42
CA THR A 60 5.04 10.10 -10.97
C THR A 60 4.79 10.92 -12.24
N GLN A 61 3.53 11.06 -12.63
CA GLN A 61 3.12 11.74 -13.86
C GLN A 61 3.17 13.26 -13.71
N GLY A 62 3.83 13.93 -14.67
CA GLY A 62 3.94 15.40 -14.71
C GLY A 62 5.36 15.88 -14.46
N ASN A 63 5.50 17.15 -14.07
CA ASN A 63 6.81 17.75 -13.80
C ASN A 63 7.28 17.51 -12.35
N ALA A 64 8.56 17.74 -12.08
CA ALA A 64 9.17 17.51 -10.78
C ALA A 64 8.49 18.28 -9.63
N ALA A 65 8.00 19.50 -9.89
CA ALA A 65 7.29 20.30 -8.90
C ALA A 65 5.96 19.65 -8.50
N LYS A 66 5.18 19.17 -9.48
CA LYS A 66 3.94 18.42 -9.23
C LYS A 66 4.21 17.15 -8.44
N VAL A 67 5.21 16.35 -8.85
CA VAL A 67 5.57 15.11 -8.15
C VAL A 67 5.92 15.39 -6.68
N ALA A 68 6.71 16.44 -6.38
CA ALA A 68 7.06 16.80 -5.01
C ALA A 68 5.84 17.20 -4.14
N ILE A 69 4.89 17.92 -4.73
CA ILE A 69 3.61 18.27 -4.08
C ILE A 69 2.82 16.99 -3.77
N GLU A 70 2.70 16.10 -4.75
CA GLU A 70 1.96 14.85 -4.59
C GLU A 70 2.64 13.90 -3.59
N THR A 71 3.98 13.81 -3.56
CA THR A 71 4.70 13.05 -2.52
C THR A 71 4.36 13.54 -1.12
N THR A 72 4.33 14.86 -0.93
CA THR A 72 3.98 15.45 0.37
C THR A 72 2.53 15.14 0.74
N ARG A 73 1.61 15.17 -0.22
CA ARG A 73 0.20 14.82 -0.03
C ARG A 73 0.01 13.34 0.28
N ALA A 74 0.63 12.43 -0.48
CA ALA A 74 0.61 10.99 -0.25
C ALA A 74 1.09 10.65 1.16
N ARG A 75 2.19 11.26 1.62
CA ARG A 75 2.69 11.09 2.98
C ARG A 75 1.66 11.53 4.03
N ARG A 76 1.07 12.72 3.88
CA ARG A 76 0.04 13.23 4.81
C ARG A 76 -1.21 12.35 4.84
N ASN A 77 -1.60 11.81 3.69
CA ASN A 77 -2.72 10.88 3.57
C ASN A 77 -2.43 9.59 4.34
N ALA A 78 -1.25 8.99 4.15
CA ALA A 78 -0.86 7.80 4.91
C ALA A 78 -0.77 8.09 6.43
N GLU A 79 -0.25 9.24 6.83
CA GLU A 79 -0.27 9.66 8.24
C GLU A 79 -1.71 9.83 8.79
N LYS A 80 -2.67 10.32 7.97
CA LYS A 80 -4.10 10.38 8.34
C LYS A 80 -4.65 8.97 8.57
N VAL A 81 -4.40 8.05 7.63
CA VAL A 81 -4.86 6.66 7.72
C VAL A 81 -4.25 5.95 8.93
N LEU A 82 -2.95 6.15 9.20
CA LEU A 82 -2.28 5.64 10.40
C LEU A 82 -2.98 6.12 11.67
N ARG A 83 -3.32 7.41 11.76
CA ARG A 83 -4.05 7.94 12.92
C ARG A 83 -5.44 7.30 13.05
N SER A 84 -6.17 7.11 11.95
CA SER A 84 -7.48 6.45 12.00
C SER A 84 -7.34 5.01 12.52
N LEU A 85 -6.34 4.27 12.04
CA LEU A 85 -6.04 2.91 12.52
C LEU A 85 -5.71 2.88 14.02
N THR A 86 -4.88 3.81 14.51
CA THR A 86 -4.52 3.86 15.92
C THR A 86 -5.68 4.29 16.82
N GLN A 87 -6.52 5.22 16.36
CA GLN A 87 -7.75 5.60 17.05
C GLN A 87 -8.75 4.45 17.19
N MET A 88 -8.70 3.47 16.28
CA MET A 88 -9.54 2.27 16.30
C MET A 88 -8.94 1.12 17.12
N GLY A 89 -7.73 1.29 17.68
CA GLY A 89 -7.11 0.34 18.59
C GLY A 89 -5.95 -0.46 18.02
N LEU A 90 -5.56 -0.26 16.75
CA LEU A 90 -4.34 -0.89 16.21
C LEU A 90 -3.10 -0.16 16.73
N THR A 91 -2.19 -0.86 17.42
CA THR A 91 -0.99 -0.22 17.96
C THR A 91 -0.02 0.20 16.85
N SER A 92 0.60 1.38 16.98
CA SER A 92 1.54 1.90 15.98
C SER A 92 2.75 1.01 15.76
N ASP A 93 3.18 0.25 16.76
CA ASP A 93 4.32 -0.68 16.65
C ASP A 93 4.05 -1.85 15.69
N ARG A 94 2.77 -2.13 15.40
CA ARG A 94 2.35 -3.14 14.42
C ARG A 94 2.28 -2.59 13.00
N ILE A 95 2.51 -1.29 12.79
CA ILE A 95 2.34 -0.63 11.51
C ILE A 95 3.65 0.02 11.07
N ILE A 96 4.17 -0.41 9.94
CA ILE A 96 5.33 0.20 9.29
C ILE A 96 4.83 1.20 8.25
N LEU A 97 5.34 2.44 8.28
CA LEU A 97 5.05 3.43 7.25
C LEU A 97 6.18 3.42 6.21
N SER A 98 5.81 3.29 4.93
CA SER A 98 6.75 3.41 3.82
C SER A 98 6.15 4.23 2.66
N SER A 99 6.93 4.46 1.62
CA SER A 99 6.51 5.26 0.46
C SER A 99 7.02 4.65 -0.83
N LEU A 100 6.19 4.69 -1.87
CA LEU A 100 6.55 4.24 -3.21
C LEU A 100 6.07 5.25 -4.26
N SER A 101 6.72 5.24 -5.41
CA SER A 101 6.36 6.06 -6.56
C SER A 101 5.88 5.15 -7.70
N ASN A 102 4.73 5.45 -8.30
CA ASN A 102 4.10 4.63 -9.33
C ASN A 102 3.67 5.49 -10.52
N ASP A 103 4.00 5.08 -11.74
CA ASP A 103 3.63 5.79 -12.97
C ASP A 103 2.28 5.35 -13.55
N GLN A 104 1.72 4.24 -13.06
CA GLN A 104 0.45 3.67 -13.52
C GLN A 104 -0.78 4.19 -12.76
N ILE A 105 -0.61 5.14 -11.84
CA ILE A 105 -1.72 5.73 -11.07
C ILE A 105 -1.78 7.24 -11.31
N ASP A 106 -3.00 7.78 -11.29
CA ASP A 106 -3.26 9.19 -11.61
C ASP A 106 -3.55 10.05 -10.36
N SER A 107 -3.60 9.43 -9.18
CA SER A 107 -3.91 10.06 -7.89
C SER A 107 -3.10 9.43 -6.77
N ASN A 108 -2.94 10.12 -5.64
CA ASN A 108 -2.28 9.52 -4.48
C ASN A 108 -3.10 8.35 -3.96
N GLU A 109 -2.43 7.27 -3.61
CA GLU A 109 -3.05 6.10 -2.99
C GLU A 109 -2.35 5.79 -1.67
N VAL A 110 -3.05 5.11 -0.77
CA VAL A 110 -2.47 4.51 0.41
C VAL A 110 -2.80 3.02 0.38
N HIS A 111 -1.76 2.21 0.36
CA HIS A 111 -1.90 0.76 0.32
C HIS A 111 -1.62 0.18 1.69
N LEU A 112 -2.49 -0.72 2.14
CA LEU A 112 -2.30 -1.48 3.36
C LEU A 112 -1.94 -2.91 2.98
N TYR A 113 -0.82 -3.41 3.47
CA TYR A 113 -0.36 -4.77 3.29
C TYR A 113 -0.30 -5.49 4.63
N ILE A 114 -0.50 -6.80 4.61
CA ILE A 114 -0.11 -7.69 5.71
C ILE A 114 1.36 -8.08 5.48
N ARG A 115 2.15 -8.09 6.55
CA ARG A 115 3.56 -8.48 6.56
C ARG A 115 3.76 -9.85 7.16
#